data_AF-A0A920G1B1-F1
#
_entry.id   AF-A0A920G1B1-F1
#
_cell.length_a   1.000
_cell.length_b   1.000
_cell.length_c   1.000
_cell.angle_alpha   90.00
_cell.angle_beta   90.00
_cell.angle_gamma   90.00
#
_symmetry.space_group_name_H-M   'P 1'
#
loop_
_entity.id
_entity.type
_entity.pdbx_description
1 polymer ?
#
loop_
_entity_poly.entity_id
_entity_poly.type
_entity_poly.pdbx_seq_one_letter_code
_entity_poly.pdbx_strand_id
1 'polypeptide(L)'
;MYIRRSQRKHNPLFENEKIICTPHLGASTAEAQEKVAVQIAEQMSDFLLTGAITNAINFPSVSAEEATSMEPYLILAKNLGSFAGQITESALKSAKIEYVGSIADMNVESLTSTIISGLLKPLLEDINMVNSLSIAKQRGIKIEQIKKRAVVSMAHI
;
A
#
# COMPACT_ATOMS: atom_id res chain seq x y z
N MET A 1 11.05 23.79 15.13
CA MET A 1 11.65 22.44 15.09
C MET A 1 12.59 22.38 13.89
N TYR A 2 13.91 22.53 14.07
CA TYR A 2 14.88 22.50 12.97
C TYR A 2 15.27 21.06 12.64
N ILE A 3 14.73 20.50 11.56
CA ILE A 3 15.16 19.20 11.03
C ILE A 3 16.49 19.40 10.29
N ARG A 4 17.60 19.08 10.96
CA ARG A 4 18.94 19.12 10.40
C ARG A 4 19.14 17.89 9.48
N ARG A 5 18.65 17.93 8.23
CA ARG A 5 19.25 17.08 7.19
C ARG A 5 20.71 17.49 7.07
N SER A 6 21.64 16.58 7.31
CA SER A 6 23.08 16.87 7.24
C SER A 6 23.48 17.24 5.80
N GLN A 7 23.37 18.51 5.45
CA GLN A 7 23.97 19.06 4.25
C GLN A 7 25.48 18.79 4.37
N ARG A 8 26.05 18.03 3.43
CA ARG A 8 27.50 17.79 3.40
C ARG A 8 28.18 19.15 3.34
N LYS A 9 29.00 19.47 4.35
CA LYS A 9 29.64 20.79 4.52
C LYS A 9 30.59 21.20 3.37
N HIS A 10 30.84 20.30 2.41
CA HIS A 10 31.73 20.49 1.26
C HIS A 10 31.03 20.07 -0.04
N ASN A 11 29.95 20.77 -0.41
CA ASN A 11 29.36 20.63 -1.74
C ASN A 11 29.95 21.73 -2.65
N PRO A 12 30.64 21.39 -3.77
CA PRO A 12 31.20 22.38 -4.70
C PRO A 12 30.19 23.41 -5.21
N LEU A 13 28.89 23.09 -5.17
CA LEU A 13 27.81 24.00 -5.54
C LEU A 13 27.63 25.17 -4.56
N PHE A 14 28.12 25.07 -3.32
CA PHE A 14 28.11 26.17 -2.35
C PHE A 14 29.21 27.20 -2.59
N GLU A 15 30.23 26.87 -3.39
CA GLU A 15 31.35 27.75 -3.72
C GLU A 15 31.10 28.56 -5.01
N ASN A 16 30.01 28.27 -5.72
CA ASN A 16 29.66 28.94 -6.98
C ASN A 16 28.65 30.07 -6.74
N GLU A 17 29.10 31.33 -6.86
CA GLU A 17 28.29 32.53 -6.63
C GLU A 17 27.09 32.67 -7.59
N LYS A 18 27.06 31.94 -8.71
CA LYS A 18 25.92 31.94 -9.65
C LYS A 18 24.78 31.02 -9.20
N ILE A 19 24.94 30.29 -8.10
CA ILE A 19 23.98 29.28 -7.61
C ILE A 19 23.49 29.67 -6.22
N ILE A 20 22.18 29.86 -6.08
CA ILE A 20 21.54 30.09 -4.77
C ILE A 20 21.02 28.76 -4.24
N CYS A 21 21.63 28.25 -3.18
CA CYS A 21 21.18 27.05 -2.49
C CYS A 21 20.33 27.43 -1.26
N THR A 22 19.09 26.96 -1.19
CA THR A 22 18.25 27.08 0.01
C THR A 22 18.15 25.72 0.73
N PRO A 23 18.29 25.67 2.07
CA PRO A 23 18.28 24.40 2.81
C PRO A 23 16.85 23.86 2.99
N HIS A 24 16.26 23.36 1.91
CA HIS A 24 14.92 22.75 1.88
C HIS A 24 13.84 23.57 2.62
N LEU A 25 13.89 24.90 2.47
CA LEU A 25 13.01 25.83 3.20
C LEU A 25 11.56 25.85 2.69
N GLY A 26 11.28 25.23 1.54
CA GLY A 26 9.97 25.32 0.87
C GLY A 26 8.78 24.86 1.71
N ALA A 27 8.97 23.93 2.65
CA ALA A 27 7.93 23.47 3.57
C ALA A 27 8.12 23.99 5.02
N SER A 28 9.04 24.93 5.24
CA SER A 28 9.43 25.40 6.57
C SER A 28 8.72 26.68 7.01
N THR A 29 7.59 27.04 6.39
CA THR A 29 6.77 28.19 6.81
C THR A 29 5.77 27.77 7.88
N ALA A 30 5.30 28.71 8.70
CA ALA A 30 4.33 28.42 9.75
C ALA A 30 3.01 27.89 9.17
N GLU A 31 2.57 28.48 8.06
CA GLU A 31 1.34 28.14 7.35
C GLU A 31 1.41 26.72 6.77
N ALA A 32 2.57 26.33 6.22
CA ALA A 32 2.78 24.97 5.71
C ALA A 32 2.72 23.93 6.84
N GLN A 33 3.33 24.23 7.99
CA GLN A 33 3.32 23.34 9.16
C GLN A 33 1.94 23.24 9.79
N GLU A 34 1.19 24.35 9.89
CA GLU A 34 -0.18 24.37 10.39
C GLU A 34 -1.10 23.53 9.50
N LYS A 35 -1.02 23.71 8.17
CA LYS A 35 -1.81 22.92 7.22
C LYS A 35 -1.53 21.42 7.33
N VAL A 36 -0.26 21.03 7.46
CA VAL A 36 0.12 19.63 7.66
C VAL A 36 -0.39 19.11 9.00
N ALA A 37 -0.32 19.91 10.07
CA ALA A 37 -0.82 19.51 11.39
C ALA A 37 -2.34 19.27 11.38
N VAL A 38 -3.12 20.15 10.75
CA VAL A 38 -4.58 19.98 10.58
C VAL A 38 -4.88 18.71 9.79
N GLN A 39 -4.20 18.49 8.66
CA GLN A 39 -4.38 17.28 7.86
C GLN A 39 -4.10 16.00 8.65
N ILE A 40 -3.03 15.96 9.44
CA ILE A 40 -2.72 14.79 10.29
C ILE A 40 -3.81 14.60 11.36
N ALA A 41 -4.27 15.68 11.98
CA ALA A 41 -5.32 15.61 13.00
C ALA A 41 -6.66 15.08 12.42
N GLU A 42 -7.04 15.54 11.24
CA GLU A 42 -8.23 15.05 10.51
C GLU A 42 -8.08 13.56 10.18
N GLN A 43 -6.92 13.15 9.65
CA GLN A 43 -6.66 11.73 9.35
C GLN A 43 -6.72 10.83 10.58
N MET A 44 -6.20 11.30 11.72
CA MET A 44 -6.31 10.58 12.99
C MET A 44 -7.77 10.47 13.45
N SER A 45 -8.53 11.55 13.33
CA SER A 45 -9.96 11.58 13.69
C SER A 45 -10.77 10.63 12.82
N ASP A 46 -10.59 10.67 11.50
CA ASP A 46 -11.29 9.81 10.54
C ASP A 46 -11.06 8.33 10.84
N PHE A 47 -9.80 7.95 11.09
CA PHE A 47 -9.46 6.58 11.45
C PHE A 47 -10.11 6.14 12.78
N LEU A 48 -10.04 6.98 13.82
CA LEU A 48 -10.56 6.62 15.15
C LEU A 48 -12.09 6.59 15.22
N LEU A 49 -12.78 7.42 14.43
CA LEU A 49 -14.24 7.51 14.45
C LEU A 49 -14.92 6.58 13.44
N THR A 50 -14.34 6.43 12.26
CA THR A 50 -14.99 5.74 11.13
C THR A 50 -14.18 4.57 10.57
N GLY A 51 -12.90 4.45 10.94
CA GLY A 51 -11.99 3.48 10.33
C GLY A 51 -11.53 3.87 8.92
N ALA A 52 -11.88 5.05 8.40
CA ALA A 52 -11.38 5.52 7.11
C ALA A 52 -9.87 5.76 7.15
N ILE A 53 -9.17 5.28 6.12
CA ILE A 53 -7.72 5.41 6.00
C ILE A 53 -7.40 6.15 4.71
N THR A 54 -6.82 7.35 4.82
CA THR A 54 -6.40 8.18 3.68
C THR A 54 -4.89 8.41 3.70
N ASN A 55 -4.26 8.44 2.52
CA ASN A 55 -2.81 8.66 2.34
C ASN A 55 -1.89 7.77 3.19
N ALA A 56 -2.32 6.53 3.49
CA ALA A 56 -1.49 5.62 4.26
C ALA A 56 -0.26 5.19 3.47
N ILE A 57 0.91 5.25 4.12
CA ILE A 57 2.19 4.90 3.50
C ILE A 57 2.29 3.39 3.27
N ASN A 58 1.64 2.59 4.12
CA ASN A 58 1.77 1.13 4.16
C ASN A 58 0.43 0.39 3.98
N PHE A 59 -0.63 1.10 3.65
CA PHE A 59 -1.97 0.54 3.50
C PHE A 59 -2.67 1.25 2.32
N PRO A 60 -3.43 0.54 1.48
CA PRO A 60 -4.16 1.19 0.40
C PRO A 60 -5.23 2.13 0.96
N SER A 61 -5.48 3.24 0.26
CA SER A 61 -6.59 4.14 0.61
C SER A 61 -7.91 3.41 0.38
N VAL A 62 -8.75 3.34 1.41
CA VAL A 62 -10.08 2.70 1.37
C VAL A 62 -11.06 3.58 2.15
N SER A 63 -12.30 3.70 1.65
CA SER A 63 -13.37 4.38 2.39
C SER A 63 -13.75 3.59 3.64
N ALA A 64 -14.38 4.22 4.63
CA ALA A 64 -14.86 3.53 5.85
C ALA A 64 -15.83 2.37 5.53
N GLU A 65 -16.75 2.58 4.57
CA GLU A 65 -17.74 1.60 4.14
C GLU A 65 -17.08 0.41 3.43
N GLU A 66 -16.09 0.67 2.58
CA GLU A 66 -15.31 -0.38 1.93
C GLU A 66 -14.42 -1.11 2.93
N ALA A 67 -13.80 -0.40 3.89
CA ALA A 67 -12.91 -0.99 4.89
C ALA A 67 -13.64 -2.05 5.73
N THR A 68 -14.86 -1.75 6.19
CA THR A 68 -15.68 -2.68 6.97
C THR A 68 -16.07 -3.91 6.16
N SER A 69 -16.46 -3.71 4.90
CA SER A 69 -16.87 -4.81 4.01
C SER A 69 -15.68 -5.65 3.52
N MET A 70 -14.49 -5.05 3.42
CA MET A 70 -13.26 -5.69 2.95
C MET A 70 -12.47 -6.38 4.06
N GLU A 71 -12.62 -5.97 5.32
CA GLU A 71 -11.85 -6.52 6.45
C GLU A 71 -11.85 -8.06 6.49
N PRO A 72 -13.00 -8.77 6.38
CA PRO A 72 -13.01 -10.23 6.37
C PRO A 72 -12.19 -10.83 5.21
N TYR A 73 -12.24 -10.19 4.04
CA TYR A 73 -11.52 -10.63 2.86
C TYR A 73 -10.02 -10.34 2.96
N LEU A 74 -9.61 -9.24 3.61
CA LEU A 74 -8.20 -8.93 3.86
C LEU A 74 -7.58 -9.93 4.85
N ILE A 75 -8.32 -10.32 5.90
CA ILE A 75 -7.90 -11.37 6.84
C ILE A 75 -7.74 -12.70 6.08
N LEU A 76 -8.73 -13.07 5.27
CA LEU A 76 -8.68 -14.28 4.46
C LEU A 76 -7.51 -14.27 3.48
N ALA A 77 -7.34 -13.18 2.74
CA ALA A 77 -6.24 -12.96 1.78
C ALA A 77 -4.87 -13.14 2.44
N LYS A 78 -4.68 -12.57 3.63
CA LYS A 78 -3.44 -12.70 4.40
C LYS A 78 -3.18 -14.15 4.80
N ASN A 79 -4.21 -14.84 5.29
CA ASN A 79 -4.10 -16.24 5.73
C ASN A 79 -3.83 -17.17 4.55
N LEU A 80 -4.54 -17.01 3.43
CA LEU A 80 -4.33 -17.80 2.20
C LEU A 80 -2.94 -17.57 1.63
N GLY A 81 -2.49 -16.31 1.55
CA GLY A 81 -1.13 -15.99 1.13
C GLY A 81 -0.09 -16.65 2.03
N SER A 82 -0.20 -16.46 3.35
CA SER A 82 0.75 -17.04 4.31
C SER A 82 0.78 -18.56 4.28
N PHE A 83 -0.38 -19.20 4.18
CA PHE A 83 -0.49 -20.65 4.04
C PHE A 83 0.20 -21.13 2.77
N ALA A 84 -0.14 -20.54 1.61
CA ALA A 84 0.47 -20.87 0.33
C ALA A 84 2.00 -20.67 0.35
N GLY A 85 2.49 -19.61 1.00
CA GLY A 85 3.91 -19.33 1.13
C GLY A 85 4.65 -20.36 1.97
N GLN A 86 4.04 -20.83 3.07
CA GLN A 86 4.63 -21.82 3.97
C GLN A 86 4.70 -23.23 3.34
N ILE A 87 3.70 -23.62 2.55
CA ILE A 87 3.69 -24.94 1.89
C ILE A 87 4.51 -24.96 0.58
N THR A 88 4.95 -23.80 0.11
CA THR A 88 5.72 -23.71 -1.13
C THR A 88 7.20 -23.90 -0.84
N GLU A 89 7.71 -25.09 -1.11
CA GLU A 89 9.12 -25.47 -0.88
C GLU A 89 10.06 -25.12 -2.05
N SER A 90 9.51 -24.62 -3.16
CA SER A 90 10.25 -24.36 -4.40
C SER A 90 10.11 -22.91 -4.88
N ALA A 91 10.97 -22.50 -5.82
CA ALA A 91 10.94 -21.13 -6.33
C ALA A 91 9.62 -20.81 -7.06
N LEU A 92 8.91 -19.79 -6.59
CA LEU A 92 7.69 -19.26 -7.20
C LEU A 92 7.97 -18.69 -8.60
N LYS A 93 7.25 -19.20 -9.60
CA LYS A 93 7.27 -18.70 -10.98
C LYS A 93 6.07 -17.83 -11.31
N SER A 94 4.91 -18.19 -10.77
CA SER A 94 3.66 -17.45 -10.95
C SER A 94 2.73 -17.62 -9.75
N ALA A 95 1.86 -16.63 -9.56
CA ALA A 95 0.76 -16.65 -8.61
C ALA A 95 -0.51 -16.25 -9.37
N LYS A 96 -1.52 -17.13 -9.33
CA LYS A 96 -2.81 -16.91 -9.98
C LYS A 96 -3.87 -16.70 -8.91
N ILE A 97 -4.58 -15.58 -8.99
CA ILE A 97 -5.58 -15.17 -8.02
C ILE A 97 -6.91 -15.01 -8.74
N GLU A 98 -7.93 -15.72 -8.26
CA GLU A 98 -9.27 -15.70 -8.85
C GLU A 98 -10.27 -15.09 -7.89
N TYR A 99 -10.91 -14.00 -8.30
CA TYR A 99 -11.94 -13.27 -7.59
C TYR A 99 -13.30 -13.69 -8.15
N VAL A 100 -14.12 -14.38 -7.36
CA VAL A 100 -15.42 -14.91 -7.79
C VAL A 100 -16.56 -14.31 -6.99
N GLY A 101 -17.62 -13.87 -7.67
CA GLY A 101 -18.82 -13.29 -7.05
C GLY A 101 -18.72 -11.77 -6.84
N SER A 102 -19.36 -11.27 -5.79
CA SER A 102 -19.42 -9.83 -5.48
C SER A 102 -18.05 -9.21 -5.15
N ILE A 103 -17.09 -10.03 -4.72
CA ILE A 103 -15.71 -9.57 -4.42
C ILE A 103 -14.97 -9.06 -5.67
N ALA A 104 -15.39 -9.47 -6.88
CA ALA A 104 -14.77 -9.04 -8.12
C ALA A 104 -14.92 -7.52 -8.39
N ASP A 105 -15.92 -6.90 -7.75
CA ASP A 105 -16.24 -5.47 -7.86
C ASP A 105 -15.63 -4.62 -6.74
N MET A 106 -14.98 -5.25 -5.75
CA MET A 106 -14.25 -4.56 -4.68
C MET A 106 -12.83 -4.15 -5.13
N ASN A 107 -12.09 -3.49 -4.23
CA ASN A 107 -10.68 -3.15 -4.42
C ASN A 107 -9.78 -4.42 -4.41
N VAL A 108 -9.80 -5.15 -5.52
CA VAL A 108 -8.99 -6.37 -5.71
C VAL A 108 -7.48 -6.11 -5.69
N GLU A 109 -7.03 -4.86 -5.88
CA GLU A 109 -5.61 -4.52 -5.83
C GLU A 109 -5.09 -4.60 -4.39
N SER A 110 -5.90 -4.14 -3.42
CA SER A 110 -5.63 -4.32 -2.00
C SER A 110 -5.63 -5.80 -1.60
N LEU A 111 -6.55 -6.60 -2.15
CA LEU A 111 -6.57 -8.04 -1.88
C LEU A 111 -5.36 -8.75 -2.49
N THR A 112 -5.02 -8.43 -3.74
CA THR A 112 -3.86 -8.99 -4.46
C THR A 112 -2.58 -8.69 -3.71
N SER A 113 -2.35 -7.44 -3.32
CA SER A 113 -1.17 -7.05 -2.55
C SER A 113 -1.09 -7.72 -1.18
N THR A 114 -2.23 -7.94 -0.51
CA THR A 114 -2.32 -8.70 0.75
C THR A 114 -1.93 -10.18 0.55
N ILE A 115 -2.48 -10.83 -0.48
CA ILE A 115 -2.18 -12.23 -0.80
C ILE A 115 -0.70 -12.39 -1.11
N ILE A 116 -0.15 -11.54 -1.99
CA ILE A 116 1.25 -11.63 -2.40
C ILE A 116 2.19 -11.27 -1.24
N SER A 117 1.81 -10.31 -0.39
CA SER A 117 2.56 -10.01 0.83
C SER A 117 2.60 -11.23 1.75
N GLY A 118 1.45 -11.88 2.01
CA GLY A 118 1.37 -13.10 2.80
C GLY A 118 2.18 -14.25 2.18
N LEU A 119 2.09 -14.43 0.86
CA LEU A 119 2.80 -15.47 0.10
C LEU A 119 4.31 -15.36 0.21
N LEU A 120 4.86 -14.15 0.14
CA LEU A 120 6.29 -13.94 0.11
C LEU A 120 6.92 -13.76 1.49
N LYS A 121 6.12 -13.43 2.51
CA LYS A 121 6.59 -13.14 3.87
C LYS A 121 7.35 -14.31 4.56
N PRO A 122 7.00 -15.59 4.37
CA PRO A 122 7.80 -16.70 4.88
C PRO A 122 9.16 -16.86 4.17
N LEU A 123 9.28 -16.32 2.96
CA LEU A 123 10.44 -16.52 2.09
C LEU A 123 11.42 -15.35 2.14
N LEU A 124 10.96 -14.17 2.55
CA LEU A 124 11.67 -12.89 2.41
C LEU A 124 11.42 -11.97 3.58
N GLU A 125 12.47 -11.28 4.01
CA GLU A 125 12.41 -10.19 5.00
C GLU A 125 11.89 -8.88 4.37
N ASP A 126 11.40 -7.96 5.20
CA ASP A 126 10.94 -6.61 4.82
C ASP A 126 9.82 -6.53 3.77
N ILE A 127 8.94 -7.53 3.71
CA ILE A 127 7.76 -7.53 2.84
C ILE A 127 6.52 -6.95 3.52
N ASN A 128 5.81 -6.07 2.79
CA ASN A 128 4.53 -5.48 3.17
C ASN A 128 3.60 -5.35 1.94
N MET A 129 2.37 -4.84 2.14
CA MET A 129 1.37 -4.71 1.07
C MET A 129 1.74 -3.70 -0.01
N VAL A 130 2.64 -2.75 0.26
CA VAL A 130 3.00 -1.70 -0.70
C VAL A 130 4.13 -2.17 -1.61
N ASN A 131 5.12 -2.89 -1.08
CA ASN A 131 6.26 -3.36 -1.85
C ASN A 131 6.11 -4.77 -2.44
N SER A 132 5.14 -5.57 -1.97
CA SER A 132 5.00 -7.00 -2.34
C SER A 132 4.93 -7.22 -3.85
N LEU A 133 4.11 -6.44 -4.57
CA LEU A 133 3.94 -6.58 -6.02
C LEU A 133 5.21 -6.20 -6.80
N SER A 134 5.89 -5.14 -6.36
CA SER A 134 7.14 -4.68 -6.97
C SER A 134 8.25 -5.71 -6.78
N ILE A 135 8.38 -6.26 -5.56
CA ILE A 135 9.36 -7.29 -5.25
C ILE A 135 9.07 -8.57 -6.03
N ALA A 136 7.81 -8.99 -6.12
CA ALA A 136 7.40 -10.14 -6.92
C ALA A 136 7.82 -9.99 -8.38
N LYS A 137 7.56 -8.81 -8.97
CA LYS A 137 7.93 -8.50 -10.36
C LYS A 137 9.44 -8.48 -10.57
N GLN A 138 10.20 -7.89 -9.66
CA GLN A 138 11.67 -7.89 -9.71
C GLN A 138 12.27 -9.29 -9.66
N ARG A 139 11.59 -10.22 -8.97
CA ARG A 139 11.97 -11.64 -8.88
C ARG A 139 11.44 -12.48 -10.04
N GLY A 140 10.79 -11.88 -11.03
CA GLY A 140 10.24 -12.59 -12.19
C GLY A 140 8.99 -13.42 -11.90
N ILE A 141 8.33 -13.21 -10.76
CA ILE A 141 7.09 -13.88 -10.40
C ILE A 141 5.95 -13.24 -11.19
N LYS A 142 5.28 -14.02 -12.05
CA LYS A 142 4.11 -13.55 -12.80
C LYS A 142 2.87 -13.55 -11.89
N ILE A 143 2.19 -12.42 -11.79
CA ILE A 143 0.94 -12.30 -11.03
C ILE A 143 -0.20 -12.20 -12.03
N GLU A 144 -1.13 -13.15 -11.97
CA GLU A 144 -2.31 -13.21 -12.82
C GLU A 144 -3.57 -13.03 -11.97
N GLN A 145 -4.38 -12.02 -12.32
CA GLN A 145 -5.68 -11.79 -11.69
C GLN A 145 -6.80 -12.23 -12.65
N ILE A 146 -7.74 -13.03 -12.16
CA ILE A 146 -8.96 -13.39 -12.88
C ILE A 146 -10.16 -12.90 -12.08
N LYS A 147 -11.09 -12.22 -12.75
CA LYS A 147 -12.36 -11.80 -12.16
C LYS A 147 -13.51 -12.53 -12.81
N LYS A 148 -14.31 -13.26 -12.02
CA LYS A 148 -15.56 -13.89 -12.46
C LYS A 148 -16.71 -13.32 -11.64
N ARG A 149 -17.50 -12.44 -12.25
CA ARG A 149 -18.72 -11.94 -11.62
C ARG A 149 -19.74 -13.06 -11.48
N ALA A 150 -20.52 -13.01 -10.40
CA ALA A 150 -21.76 -13.77 -10.37
C ALA A 150 -22.68 -13.21 -11.45
N VAL A 151 -23.03 -14.02 -12.45
CA VAL A 151 -24.15 -13.68 -13.34
C VAL A 151 -25.38 -13.75 -12.44
N VAL A 152 -25.99 -12.61 -12.15
CA VAL A 152 -27.36 -12.61 -11.63
C VAL A 152 -28.20 -13.25 -12.73
N SER A 153 -28.55 -14.52 -12.60
CA SER A 153 -29.61 -15.07 -13.43
C SER A 153 -30.85 -14.29 -13.03
N MET A 154 -31.29 -13.35 -13.86
CA MET A 154 -32.70 -12.96 -13.92
C MET A 154 -33.48 -14.20 -14.37
N ALA A 155 -33.71 -15.10 -13.41
CA ALA A 155 -34.73 -16.12 -13.52
C ALA A 155 -36.05 -15.34 -13.53
N HIS A 156 -36.69 -15.37 -14.70
CA HIS A 156 -38.05 -14.95 -14.91
C HIS A 156 -38.95 -15.55 -13.82
N ILE A 157 -39.72 -14.70 -13.14
CA ILE A 157 -41.15 -14.84 -12.82
C ILE A 157 -41.68 -13.41 -12.69
#